data_AF-A0A0F9HK27-F1
#
_entry.id   AF-A0A0F9HK27-F1
#
_cell.length_a   1.000
_cell.length_b   1.000
_cell.length_c   1.000
_cell.angle_alpha   90.00
_cell.angle_beta   90.00
_cell.angle_gamma   90.00
#
_symmetry.space_group_name_H-M   'P 1'
#
loop_
_entity.id
_entity.type
_entity.pdbx_description
1 polymer ?
#
loop_
_entity_poly.entity_id
_entity_poly.type
_entity_poly.pdbx_seq_one_letter_code
_entity_poly.pdbx_strand_id
1 'polypeptide(L)'
;MPRPKTLKKKDPLVRFNQKWALSTEGEYDGTPCWEWAASKNGGGYGQFSYHGKLTLSHRWSYEHFREPIPEGFYVLQHCGRHGCVNPAHLYLFLLDYVGKRFGTWSVLRKGNYDRSGHMRWVCRCDCGRIEEVLGDNLKRSISTCCRECKRDKLRRANTTHGLSKTKEYKTAHARAWKKRNKEMTYSYVRKRNALKNNQLGNFSPWMERYYRVAQKDCCAYCGIDISQGYHLEHPIPLSRGGLHCWTNTVLACRDCNLSKHTKTAEEFLKGV
;
A
#
# COMPACT_ATOMS: atom_id res chain seq x y z
N MET A 1 -35.13 42.74 -13.11
CA MET A 1 -33.67 42.96 -13.06
C MET A 1 -32.96 41.75 -13.67
N PRO A 2 -32.09 41.90 -14.67
CA PRO A 2 -31.28 40.79 -15.16
C PRO A 2 -30.26 40.38 -14.10
N ARG A 3 -30.20 39.08 -13.77
CA ARG A 3 -29.20 38.51 -12.86
C ARG A 3 -27.78 38.83 -13.37
N PRO A 4 -26.83 39.21 -12.50
CA PRO A 4 -25.45 39.47 -12.91
C PRO A 4 -24.86 38.23 -13.59
N LYS A 5 -24.24 38.45 -14.75
CA LYS A 5 -23.54 37.44 -15.55
C LYS A 5 -22.54 36.68 -14.66
N THR A 6 -22.63 35.35 -14.70
CA THR A 6 -21.73 34.40 -14.05
C THR A 6 -20.26 34.83 -14.15
N LEU A 7 -19.58 34.97 -13.01
CA LEU A 7 -18.12 35.15 -12.94
C LEU A 7 -17.46 34.09 -13.83
N LYS A 8 -16.73 34.52 -14.87
CA LYS A 8 -15.95 33.62 -15.73
C LYS A 8 -15.08 32.75 -14.82
N LYS A 9 -15.27 31.42 -14.88
CA LYS A 9 -14.44 30.48 -14.11
C LYS A 9 -12.98 30.71 -14.50
N LYS A 10 -12.10 30.93 -13.50
CA LYS A 10 -10.66 31.11 -13.72
C LYS A 10 -10.09 29.96 -14.55
N ASP A 11 -9.08 30.26 -15.36
CA ASP A 11 -8.35 29.28 -16.16
C ASP A 11 -7.94 28.05 -15.30
N PRO A 12 -8.20 26.83 -15.77
CA PRO A 12 -7.87 25.59 -15.05
C PRO A 12 -6.40 25.50 -14.63
N LEU A 13 -5.46 25.87 -15.49
CA LEU A 13 -4.03 25.84 -15.22
C LEU A 13 -3.66 26.83 -14.13
N VAL A 14 -4.20 28.05 -14.19
CA VAL A 14 -3.98 29.05 -13.14
C VAL A 14 -4.47 28.53 -11.79
N ARG A 15 -5.66 27.95 -11.75
CA ARG A 15 -6.22 27.37 -10.51
C ARG A 15 -5.43 26.13 -10.05
N PHE A 16 -4.85 25.37 -10.97
CA PHE A 16 -4.01 24.22 -10.64
C PHE A 16 -2.68 24.68 -10.00
N ASN A 17 -2.02 25.68 -10.59
CA ASN A 17 -0.75 26.21 -10.10
C ASN A 17 -0.86 26.92 -8.74
N GLN A 18 -2.06 27.37 -8.36
CA GLN A 18 -2.33 27.90 -7.02
C GLN A 18 -2.48 26.82 -5.93
N LYS A 19 -2.44 25.53 -6.30
CA LYS A 19 -2.76 24.41 -5.39
C LYS A 19 -1.57 23.52 -5.06
N TRP A 20 -0.38 23.87 -5.52
CA TRP A 20 0.84 23.19 -5.14
C TRP A 20 1.92 24.20 -4.74
N ALA A 21 2.88 23.74 -3.94
CA ALA A 21 4.06 24.49 -3.54
C ALA A 21 5.32 23.65 -3.81
N LEU A 22 6.47 24.31 -3.97
CA LEU A 22 7.74 23.59 -4.07
C LEU A 22 8.05 22.89 -2.75
N SER A 23 8.41 21.61 -2.82
CA SER A 23 8.86 20.86 -1.65
C SER A 23 10.22 21.37 -1.18
N THR A 24 10.36 21.56 0.13
CA THR A 24 11.65 21.83 0.79
C THR A 24 12.34 20.55 1.23
N GLU A 25 11.65 19.41 1.21
CA GLU A 25 12.15 18.13 1.72
C GLU A 25 12.57 17.21 0.57
N GLY A 26 13.61 17.60 -0.17
CA GLY A 26 14.28 16.73 -1.14
C GLY A 26 13.77 16.79 -2.58
N GLU A 27 14.65 16.39 -3.49
CA GLU A 27 14.51 16.46 -4.94
C GLU A 27 14.40 15.05 -5.54
N TYR A 28 13.87 14.95 -6.76
CA TYR A 28 13.95 13.74 -7.57
C TYR A 28 14.52 14.11 -8.93
N ASP A 29 15.60 13.43 -9.32
CA ASP A 29 16.30 13.65 -10.59
C ASP A 29 16.64 15.14 -10.83
N GLY A 30 17.22 15.77 -9.80
CA GLY A 30 17.66 17.18 -9.84
C GLY A 30 16.54 18.22 -9.90
N THR A 31 15.28 17.84 -9.68
CA THR A 31 14.15 18.78 -9.64
C THR A 31 13.28 18.60 -8.37
N PRO A 32 12.80 19.70 -7.76
CA PRO A 32 11.97 19.63 -6.55
C PRO A 32 10.58 19.07 -6.85
N CYS A 33 9.97 18.43 -5.86
CA CYS A 33 8.58 17.99 -5.95
C CYS A 33 7.62 19.20 -5.95
N TRP A 34 6.56 19.13 -6.76
CA TRP A 34 5.44 20.05 -6.66
C TRP A 34 4.41 19.43 -5.73
N GLU A 35 4.46 19.79 -4.46
CA GLU A 35 3.63 19.19 -3.43
C GLU A 35 2.23 19.77 -3.45
N TRP A 36 1.23 18.91 -3.65
CA TRP A 36 -0.16 19.31 -3.62
C TRP A 36 -0.55 19.81 -2.22
N ALA A 37 -1.03 21.05 -2.16
CA ALA A 37 -1.43 21.75 -0.95
C ALA A 37 -2.96 21.81 -0.76
N ALA A 38 -3.74 21.36 -1.75
CA ALA A 38 -5.20 21.30 -1.67
C ALA A 38 -5.70 19.91 -1.21
N SER A 39 -7.01 19.66 -1.36
CA SER A 39 -7.66 18.42 -0.93
C SER A 39 -6.98 17.16 -1.47
N LYS A 40 -6.79 16.18 -0.58
CA LYS A 40 -6.22 14.86 -0.86
C LYS A 40 -7.23 13.77 -0.45
N ASN A 41 -7.17 12.62 -1.12
CA ASN A 41 -7.93 11.44 -0.70
C ASN A 41 -7.27 10.71 0.49
N GLY A 42 -7.92 9.67 1.02
CA GLY A 42 -7.37 8.87 2.14
C GLY A 42 -6.06 8.14 1.83
N GLY A 43 -5.65 8.05 0.57
CA GLY A 43 -4.34 7.54 0.15
C GLY A 43 -3.24 8.60 0.06
N GLY A 44 -3.55 9.87 0.32
CA GLY A 44 -2.62 11.00 0.20
C GLY A 44 -2.48 11.58 -1.20
N TYR A 45 -3.26 11.10 -2.19
CA TYR A 45 -3.24 11.65 -3.54
C TYR A 45 -4.08 12.91 -3.63
N GLY A 46 -3.53 13.96 -4.23
CA GLY A 46 -4.25 15.20 -4.49
C GLY A 46 -5.45 15.01 -5.41
N GLN A 47 -6.50 15.80 -5.18
CA GLN A 47 -7.73 15.79 -5.95
C GLN A 47 -7.98 17.16 -6.60
N PHE A 48 -8.33 17.16 -7.88
CA PHE A 48 -8.57 18.36 -8.66
C PHE A 48 -9.87 18.22 -9.45
N SER A 49 -10.80 19.18 -9.29
CA SER A 49 -12.08 19.17 -9.99
C SER A 49 -12.00 20.06 -11.24
N TYR A 50 -12.15 19.52 -12.45
CA TYR A 50 -12.07 20.24 -13.72
C TYR A 50 -13.26 19.83 -14.62
N HIS A 51 -13.92 20.79 -15.26
CA HIS A 51 -15.13 20.57 -16.10
C HIS A 51 -16.24 19.78 -15.37
N GLY A 52 -16.43 20.03 -14.06
CA GLY A 52 -17.44 19.34 -13.25
C GLY A 52 -17.06 17.91 -12.86
N LYS A 53 -15.89 17.41 -13.26
CA LYS A 53 -15.39 16.08 -12.93
C LYS A 53 -14.25 16.16 -11.92
N LEU A 54 -14.34 15.39 -10.84
CA LEU A 54 -13.24 15.20 -9.90
C LEU A 54 -12.25 14.19 -10.48
N THR A 55 -10.97 14.55 -10.55
CA THR A 55 -9.87 13.68 -10.98
C THR A 55 -8.70 13.74 -10.00
N LEU A 56 -7.72 12.87 -10.15
CA LEU A 56 -6.47 12.93 -9.40
C LEU A 56 -5.61 14.08 -9.95
N SER A 57 -5.02 14.87 -9.06
CA SER A 57 -4.25 16.06 -9.44
C SER A 57 -3.01 15.73 -10.27
N HIS A 58 -2.30 14.65 -9.94
CA HIS A 58 -1.14 14.20 -10.71
C HIS A 58 -1.56 13.71 -12.11
N ARG A 59 -2.71 13.04 -12.23
CA ARG A 59 -3.24 12.63 -13.54
C ARG A 59 -3.52 13.85 -14.42
N TRP A 60 -4.18 14.86 -13.85
CA TRP A 60 -4.44 16.11 -14.56
C TRP A 60 -3.14 16.81 -14.97
N SER A 61 -2.15 16.86 -14.08
CA SER A 61 -0.83 17.43 -14.39
C SER A 61 -0.16 16.75 -15.58
N TYR A 62 -0.16 15.41 -15.60
CA TYR A 62 0.41 14.65 -16.72
C TYR A 62 -0.31 14.96 -18.04
N GLU A 63 -1.65 14.85 -18.07
CA GLU A 63 -2.44 15.13 -19.29
C GLU A 63 -2.25 16.57 -19.79
N HIS A 64 -2.02 17.52 -18.89
CA HIS A 64 -1.90 18.93 -19.24
C HIS A 64 -0.51 19.35 -19.73
N PHE A 65 0.56 18.83 -19.11
CA PHE A 65 1.94 19.23 -19.41
C PHE A 65 2.71 18.24 -20.28
N ARG A 66 2.20 17.03 -20.46
CA ARG A 66 2.85 16.00 -21.28
C ARG A 66 1.96 15.62 -22.46
N GLU A 67 1.41 14.41 -22.43
CA GLU A 67 0.67 13.82 -23.53
C GLU A 67 -0.65 13.23 -23.04
N PRO A 68 -1.63 13.03 -23.95
CA PRO A 68 -2.85 12.32 -23.63
C PRO A 68 -2.56 10.93 -23.06
N ILE A 69 -3.19 10.59 -21.94
CA ILE A 69 -2.99 9.27 -21.32
C ILE A 69 -3.72 8.21 -22.18
N PRO A 70 -3.00 7.22 -22.76
CA PRO A 70 -3.65 6.17 -23.54
C PRO A 70 -4.55 5.29 -22.65
N GLU A 71 -5.52 4.61 -23.26
CA GLU A 71 -6.45 3.78 -22.52
C GLU A 71 -5.73 2.66 -21.73
N GLY A 72 -6.13 2.50 -20.46
CA GLY A 72 -5.56 1.49 -19.57
C GLY A 72 -4.20 1.85 -18.94
N PHE A 73 -3.65 3.03 -19.23
CA PHE A 73 -2.47 3.54 -18.54
C PHE A 73 -2.83 4.31 -17.26
N TYR A 74 -1.99 4.12 -16.26
CA TYR A 74 -2.01 4.86 -15.00
C TYR A 74 -0.87 5.87 -14.98
N VAL A 75 -1.07 6.99 -14.27
CA VAL A 75 0.00 7.94 -14.00
C VAL A 75 0.52 7.67 -12.60
N LEU A 76 1.82 7.45 -12.46
CA LEU A 76 2.48 7.22 -11.19
C LEU A 76 3.61 8.23 -10.97
N GLN A 77 3.92 8.50 -9.70
CA GLN A 77 5.04 9.33 -9.29
C GLN A 77 6.32 8.50 -9.17
N HIS A 78 7.38 8.90 -9.86
CA HIS A 78 8.72 8.35 -9.66
C HIS A 78 9.29 8.66 -8.29
N CYS A 79 8.99 9.86 -7.75
CA CYS A 79 9.54 10.33 -6.47
C CYS A 79 8.95 9.61 -5.25
N GLY A 80 7.97 8.71 -5.42
CA GLY A 80 7.34 7.96 -4.33
C GLY A 80 6.38 8.77 -3.44
N ARG A 81 6.19 10.06 -3.72
CA ARG A 81 5.33 10.96 -2.93
C ARG A 81 3.95 11.06 -3.57
N HIS A 82 2.92 10.53 -2.91
CA HIS A 82 1.55 10.55 -3.45
C HIS A 82 1.00 11.97 -3.69
N GLY A 83 1.54 12.98 -3.00
CA GLY A 83 1.17 14.38 -3.15
C GLY A 83 1.86 15.11 -4.32
N CYS A 84 2.92 14.55 -4.92
CA CYS A 84 3.67 15.22 -5.96
C CYS A 84 2.86 15.26 -7.28
N VAL A 85 2.85 16.44 -7.90
CA VAL A 85 2.23 16.70 -9.20
C VAL A 85 3.20 17.27 -10.24
N ASN A 86 4.51 17.25 -9.98
CA ASN A 86 5.52 17.74 -10.93
C ASN A 86 5.53 16.81 -12.17
N PRO A 87 5.22 17.31 -13.39
CA PRO A 87 5.14 16.47 -14.59
C PRO A 87 6.45 15.74 -14.94
N ALA A 88 7.62 16.28 -14.54
CA ALA A 88 8.90 15.60 -14.70
C ALA A 88 9.02 14.33 -13.82
N HIS A 89 8.26 14.27 -12.72
CA HIS A 89 8.24 13.12 -11.80
C HIS A 89 7.12 12.13 -12.11
N LEU A 90 6.38 12.33 -13.20
CA LEU A 90 5.22 11.50 -13.56
C LEU A 90 5.50 10.64 -14.79
N TYR A 91 5.08 9.37 -14.73
CA TYR A 91 5.20 8.43 -15.84
C TYR A 91 3.94 7.60 -16.05
N LEU A 92 3.81 7.09 -17.28
CA LEU A 92 2.77 6.16 -17.65
C LEU A 92 3.18 4.74 -17.27
N PHE A 93 2.33 4.08 -16.49
CA PHE A 93 2.43 2.67 -16.17
C PHE A 93 1.28 1.93 -16.83
N LEU A 94 1.62 1.04 -17.75
CA LEU A 94 0.67 0.08 -18.28
C LEU A 94 0.44 -1.00 -17.24
N LEU A 95 -0.75 -1.03 -16.66
CA LEU A 95 -1.16 -2.18 -15.87
C LEU A 95 -1.50 -3.31 -16.83
N ASP A 96 -0.50 -4.13 -17.17
CA ASP A 96 -0.70 -5.36 -17.94
C ASP A 96 -0.49 -6.61 -17.09
N TYR A 97 -1.56 -7.40 -16.99
CA TYR A 97 -1.54 -8.70 -16.33
C TYR A 97 -1.55 -9.86 -17.31
N VAL A 98 -1.65 -9.65 -18.63
CA VAL A 98 -1.64 -10.75 -19.61
C VAL A 98 -0.42 -11.65 -19.42
N GLY A 99 -0.65 -12.95 -19.41
CA GLY A 99 0.36 -13.99 -19.17
C GLY A 99 0.77 -14.16 -17.71
N LYS A 100 0.40 -13.25 -16.80
CA LYS A 100 0.74 -13.36 -15.37
C LYS A 100 -0.17 -14.36 -14.66
N ARG A 101 0.36 -14.93 -13.57
CA ARG A 101 -0.36 -15.86 -12.71
C ARG A 101 -0.68 -15.25 -11.34
N PHE A 102 -1.88 -15.56 -10.84
CA PHE A 102 -2.36 -15.12 -9.52
C PHE A 102 -3.06 -16.29 -8.82
N GLY A 103 -2.38 -16.94 -7.87
CA GLY A 103 -2.82 -18.24 -7.37
C GLY A 103 -2.90 -19.25 -8.52
N THR A 104 -4.07 -19.85 -8.72
CA THR A 104 -4.34 -20.79 -9.83
C THR A 104 -4.90 -20.09 -11.07
N TRP A 105 -4.97 -18.75 -11.09
CA TRP A 105 -5.36 -17.99 -12.28
C TRP A 105 -4.18 -17.79 -13.21
N SER A 106 -4.41 -17.97 -14.50
CA SER A 106 -3.60 -17.44 -15.60
C SER A 106 -4.40 -16.35 -16.31
N VAL A 107 -3.87 -15.15 -16.40
CA VAL A 107 -4.56 -14.02 -17.03
C VAL A 107 -4.41 -14.11 -18.54
N LEU A 108 -5.53 -14.18 -19.25
CA LEU A 108 -5.57 -14.37 -20.70
C LEU A 108 -5.55 -13.05 -21.47
N ARG A 109 -6.38 -12.10 -21.04
CA ARG A 109 -6.55 -10.79 -21.70
C ARG A 109 -7.22 -9.79 -20.77
N LYS A 110 -7.19 -8.51 -21.17
CA LYS A 110 -8.02 -7.47 -20.57
C LYS A 110 -9.51 -7.80 -20.74
N GLY A 111 -10.28 -7.58 -19.67
CA GLY A 111 -11.74 -7.63 -19.67
C GLY A 111 -12.33 -6.23 -19.70
N ASN A 112 -13.61 -6.13 -19.40
CA ASN A 112 -14.31 -4.84 -19.34
C ASN A 112 -14.14 -4.16 -17.97
N TYR A 113 -14.29 -2.83 -17.96
CA TYR A 113 -14.52 -2.10 -16.72
C TYR A 113 -15.90 -2.46 -16.14
N ASP A 114 -16.00 -2.55 -14.82
CA ASP A 114 -17.30 -2.66 -14.15
C ASP A 114 -18.06 -1.32 -14.15
N ARG A 115 -19.31 -1.32 -13.67
CA ARG A 115 -20.14 -0.10 -13.59
C ARG A 115 -19.56 1.00 -12.70
N SER A 116 -18.63 0.64 -11.81
CA SER A 116 -17.91 1.55 -10.92
C SER A 116 -16.57 2.01 -11.49
N GLY A 117 -16.23 1.59 -12.71
CA GLY A 117 -14.97 1.93 -13.38
C GLY A 117 -13.77 1.09 -12.96
N HIS A 118 -13.96 -0.05 -12.29
CA HIS A 118 -12.85 -0.94 -11.95
C HIS A 118 -12.53 -1.91 -13.08
N MET A 119 -11.25 -2.01 -13.44
CA MET A 119 -10.78 -2.90 -14.50
C MET A 119 -10.93 -4.38 -14.10
N ARG A 120 -11.43 -5.20 -15.03
CA ARG A 120 -11.44 -6.67 -14.91
C ARG A 120 -10.48 -7.32 -15.88
N TRP A 121 -10.12 -8.55 -15.54
CA TRP A 121 -9.23 -9.41 -16.29
C TRP A 121 -9.91 -10.74 -16.58
N VAL A 122 -9.84 -11.19 -17.82
CA VAL A 122 -10.31 -12.53 -18.19
C VAL A 122 -9.22 -13.52 -17.80
N CYS A 123 -9.54 -14.42 -16.88
CA CYS A 123 -8.59 -15.34 -16.28
C CYS A 123 -9.04 -16.79 -16.49
N ARG A 124 -8.09 -17.69 -16.76
CA ARG A 124 -8.29 -19.14 -16.76
C ARG A 124 -7.74 -19.74 -15.48
N CYS A 125 -8.57 -20.45 -14.74
CA CYS A 125 -8.16 -21.22 -13.58
C CYS A 125 -7.46 -22.51 -14.04
N ASP A 126 -6.56 -23.07 -13.23
CA ASP A 126 -5.90 -24.35 -13.54
C ASP A 126 -6.89 -25.50 -13.75
N CYS A 127 -8.10 -25.43 -13.16
CA CYS A 127 -9.17 -26.39 -13.43
C CYS A 127 -9.85 -26.22 -14.81
N GLY A 128 -9.39 -25.26 -15.63
CA GLY A 128 -9.91 -24.97 -16.97
C GLY A 128 -10.97 -23.86 -17.03
N ARG A 129 -11.63 -23.51 -15.92
CA ARG A 129 -12.70 -22.50 -15.92
C ARG A 129 -12.18 -21.10 -16.25
N ILE A 130 -12.89 -20.39 -17.11
CA ILE A 130 -12.59 -18.99 -17.47
C ILE A 130 -13.59 -18.06 -16.77
N GLU A 131 -13.10 -17.04 -16.08
CA GLU A 131 -13.93 -16.03 -15.39
C GLU A 131 -13.33 -14.62 -15.55
N GLU A 132 -14.18 -13.60 -15.48
CA GLU A 132 -13.74 -12.22 -15.29
C GLU A 132 -13.49 -11.92 -13.81
N VAL A 133 -12.30 -11.41 -13.50
CA VAL A 133 -11.86 -11.13 -12.13
C VAL A 133 -11.40 -9.67 -12.02
N LEU A 134 -11.83 -8.96 -10.98
CA LEU A 134 -11.33 -7.62 -10.68
C LEU A 134 -9.81 -7.62 -10.51
N GLY A 135 -9.12 -6.67 -11.16
CA GLY A 135 -7.66 -6.55 -11.07
C GLY A 135 -7.17 -6.39 -9.63
N ASP A 136 -7.89 -5.61 -8.81
CA ASP A 136 -7.56 -5.43 -7.40
C ASP A 136 -7.66 -6.72 -6.59
N ASN A 137 -8.59 -7.61 -6.93
CA ASN A 137 -8.74 -8.90 -6.23
C ASN A 137 -7.62 -9.87 -6.60
N LEU A 138 -7.10 -9.81 -7.83
CA LEU A 138 -5.90 -10.54 -8.24
C LEU A 138 -4.68 -10.00 -7.48
N LYS A 139 -4.46 -8.68 -7.53
CA LYS A 139 -3.32 -8.00 -6.89
C LYS A 139 -3.25 -8.23 -5.39
N ARG A 140 -4.40 -8.26 -4.69
CA ARG A 140 -4.50 -8.46 -3.24
C ARG A 140 -4.59 -9.92 -2.83
N SER A 141 -4.49 -10.85 -3.78
CA SER A 141 -4.64 -12.30 -3.55
C SER A 141 -5.96 -12.67 -2.88
N ILE A 142 -7.02 -11.89 -3.11
CA ILE A 142 -8.37 -12.17 -2.62
C ILE A 142 -9.05 -13.22 -3.52
N SER A 143 -8.80 -13.14 -4.83
CA SER A 143 -9.21 -14.15 -5.80
C SER A 143 -7.99 -14.95 -6.24
N THR A 144 -7.91 -16.19 -5.78
CA THR A 144 -6.78 -17.10 -6.05
C THR A 144 -7.18 -18.32 -6.88
N CYS A 145 -8.46 -18.50 -7.17
CA CYS A 145 -9.00 -19.57 -8.02
C CYS A 145 -10.44 -19.25 -8.40
N CYS A 146 -11.01 -20.04 -9.33
CA CYS A 146 -12.40 -19.89 -9.73
C CYS A 146 -13.37 -20.13 -8.59
N ARG A 147 -14.60 -19.63 -8.76
CA ARG A 147 -15.64 -19.70 -7.72
C ARG A 147 -15.90 -21.14 -7.26
N GLU A 148 -15.86 -22.11 -8.18
CA GLU A 148 -16.12 -23.51 -7.86
C GLU A 148 -14.97 -24.16 -7.08
N CYS A 149 -13.72 -23.99 -7.53
CA CYS A 149 -12.56 -24.44 -6.77
C CYS A 149 -12.50 -23.83 -5.37
N LYS A 150 -12.93 -22.56 -5.23
CA LYS A 150 -13.05 -21.91 -3.92
C LYS A 150 -14.11 -22.58 -3.04
N ARG A 151 -15.28 -22.92 -3.59
CA ARG A 151 -16.33 -23.65 -2.86
C ARG A 151 -15.87 -25.04 -2.43
N ASP A 152 -15.18 -25.78 -3.28
CA ASP A 152 -14.68 -27.11 -2.95
C ASP A 152 -13.63 -27.07 -1.85
N LYS A 153 -12.69 -26.11 -1.92
CA LYS A 153 -11.74 -25.84 -0.83
C LYS A 153 -12.46 -25.55 0.48
N LEU A 154 -13.50 -24.70 0.45
CA LEU A 154 -14.31 -24.40 1.63
C LEU A 154 -15.07 -25.64 2.14
N ARG A 155 -15.62 -26.47 1.25
CA ARG A 155 -16.33 -27.70 1.62
C ARG A 155 -15.40 -28.71 2.32
N ARG A 156 -14.19 -28.90 1.78
CA ARG A 156 -13.15 -29.76 2.37
C ARG A 156 -12.63 -29.19 3.70
N ALA A 157 -12.45 -27.87 3.80
CA ALA A 157 -12.04 -27.23 5.05
C ALA A 157 -13.14 -27.25 6.12
N ASN A 158 -14.40 -27.21 5.69
CA ASN A 158 -15.59 -27.26 6.56
C ASN A 158 -16.04 -28.70 6.88
N THR A 159 -15.15 -29.71 6.75
CA THR A 159 -15.33 -31.03 7.40
C THR A 159 -15.11 -30.88 8.90
N THR A 160 -15.97 -30.11 9.54
CA THR A 160 -15.92 -29.95 10.98
C THR A 160 -16.51 -31.19 11.63
N HIS A 161 -15.71 -31.89 12.44
CA HIS A 161 -16.20 -32.62 13.60
C HIS A 161 -17.19 -31.67 14.28
N GLY A 162 -18.46 -32.06 14.43
CA GLY A 162 -19.62 -31.19 14.73
C GLY A 162 -19.52 -30.28 15.95
N LEU A 163 -18.39 -30.32 16.65
CA LEU A 163 -17.97 -29.49 17.76
C LEU A 163 -17.46 -28.10 17.34
N SER A 164 -17.24 -27.81 16.05
CA SER A 164 -16.63 -26.53 15.62
C SER A 164 -17.36 -25.25 16.08
N LYS A 165 -18.67 -25.35 16.30
CA LYS A 165 -19.51 -24.25 16.80
C LYS A 165 -19.50 -24.13 18.32
N THR A 166 -19.05 -25.15 19.06
CA THR A 166 -19.08 -25.17 20.52
C THR A 166 -18.04 -24.25 21.13
N LYS A 167 -18.30 -23.82 22.37
CA LYS A 167 -17.42 -22.92 23.11
C LYS A 167 -16.09 -23.62 23.44
N GLU A 168 -16.17 -24.91 23.73
CA GLU A 168 -15.05 -25.78 24.10
C GLU A 168 -14.06 -25.88 22.95
N TYR A 169 -14.54 -26.18 21.74
CA TYR A 169 -13.71 -26.28 20.55
C TYR A 169 -13.03 -24.95 20.21
N LYS A 170 -13.79 -23.86 20.19
CA LYS A 170 -13.26 -22.51 19.91
C LYS A 170 -12.17 -22.13 20.92
N THR A 171 -12.37 -22.46 22.19
CA THR A 171 -11.41 -22.18 23.27
C THR A 171 -10.13 -23.01 23.10
N ALA A 172 -10.26 -24.31 22.86
CA ALA A 172 -9.12 -25.21 22.64
C ALA A 172 -8.32 -24.82 21.39
N HIS A 173 -9.01 -24.52 20.29
CA HIS A 173 -8.40 -24.10 19.04
C HIS A 173 -7.66 -22.75 19.19
N ALA A 174 -8.27 -21.78 19.88
CA ALA A 174 -7.63 -20.49 20.17
C ALA A 174 -6.36 -20.66 21.04
N ARG A 175 -6.39 -21.53 22.05
CA ARG A 175 -5.21 -21.87 22.88
C ARG A 175 -4.10 -22.50 22.03
N ALA A 176 -4.44 -23.47 21.18
CA ALA A 176 -3.50 -24.14 20.29
C ALA A 176 -2.90 -23.19 19.24
N TRP A 177 -3.69 -22.25 18.71
CA TRP A 177 -3.19 -21.23 17.78
C TRP A 177 -2.21 -20.27 18.46
N LYS A 178 -2.53 -19.76 19.66
CA LYS A 178 -1.63 -18.88 20.44
C LYS A 178 -0.31 -19.56 20.77
N LYS A 179 -0.35 -20.84 21.16
CA LYS A 179 0.86 -21.63 21.47
C LYS A 179 1.79 -21.78 20.25
N ARG A 180 1.21 -21.99 19.06
CA ARG A 180 1.95 -22.15 17.79
C ARG A 180 2.38 -20.82 17.15
N ASN A 181 1.66 -19.73 17.40
CA ASN A 181 1.89 -18.42 16.78
C ASN A 181 2.32 -17.40 17.83
N LYS A 182 3.38 -17.71 18.60
CA LYS A 182 3.87 -16.85 19.68
C LYS A 182 4.22 -15.45 19.17
N GLU A 183 4.97 -15.36 18.07
CA GLU A 183 5.38 -14.09 17.46
C GLU A 183 4.19 -13.22 17.03
N MET A 184 3.20 -13.82 16.36
CA MET A 184 1.95 -13.16 15.98
C MET A 184 1.11 -12.73 17.20
N THR A 185 1.10 -13.55 18.24
CA THR A 185 0.42 -13.21 19.50
C THR A 185 1.10 -12.03 20.18
N TYR A 186 2.44 -11.99 20.19
CA TYR A 186 3.20 -10.85 20.70
C TYR A 186 2.96 -9.58 19.88
N SER A 187 2.87 -9.67 18.55
CA SER A 187 2.59 -8.50 17.70
C SER A 187 1.20 -7.90 17.95
N TYR A 188 0.16 -8.73 18.15
CA TYR A 188 -1.18 -8.25 18.52
C TYR A 188 -1.21 -7.58 19.89
N VAL A 189 -0.49 -8.14 20.88
CA VAL A 189 -0.35 -7.53 22.21
C VAL A 189 0.37 -6.18 22.11
N ARG A 190 1.46 -6.09 21.34
CA ARG A 190 2.19 -4.84 21.08
C ARG A 190 1.27 -3.79 20.44
N LYS A 191 0.50 -4.15 19.41
CA LYS A 191 -0.46 -3.24 18.75
C LYS A 191 -1.56 -2.76 19.71
N ARG A 192 -2.12 -3.66 20.52
CA ARG A 192 -3.13 -3.31 21.53
C ARG A 192 -2.57 -2.37 22.60
N ASN A 193 -1.33 -2.59 23.03
CA ASN A 193 -0.66 -1.71 24.00
C ASN A 193 -0.34 -0.34 23.38
N ALA A 194 0.11 -0.30 22.13
CA ALA A 194 0.33 0.95 21.39
C ALA A 194 -0.97 1.76 21.22
N LEU A 195 -2.11 1.10 20.96
CA LEU A 195 -3.44 1.73 20.95
C LEU A 195 -3.81 2.32 22.31
N LYS A 196 -3.61 1.55 23.40
CA LYS A 196 -3.90 2.01 24.76
C LYS A 196 -3.04 3.21 25.19
N ASN A 197 -1.80 3.27 24.69
CA ASN A 197 -0.86 4.33 25.02
C ASN A 197 -0.92 5.52 24.04
N ASN A 198 -1.88 5.53 23.11
CA ASN A 198 -2.03 6.56 22.07
C ASN A 198 -0.79 6.74 21.17
N GLN A 199 0.00 5.67 20.98
CA GLN A 199 1.25 5.65 20.23
C GLN A 199 1.09 5.07 18.80
N LEU A 200 -0.13 5.10 18.25
CA LEU A 200 -0.43 4.53 16.93
C LEU A 200 -0.14 5.52 15.80
N GLY A 201 0.75 5.17 14.87
CA GLY A 201 0.93 5.88 13.60
C GLY A 201 0.39 5.11 12.41
N ASN A 202 0.34 5.77 11.24
CA ASN A 202 -0.05 5.16 9.97
C ASN A 202 0.99 4.10 9.54
N PHE A 203 0.81 2.84 9.96
CA PHE A 203 1.58 1.70 9.48
C PHE A 203 0.81 0.93 8.39
N SER A 204 1.42 0.76 7.21
CA SER A 204 0.85 0.24 5.97
C SER A 204 1.75 -0.87 5.43
N PRO A 205 1.19 -2.04 5.05
CA PRO A 205 1.97 -3.16 4.47
C PRO A 205 2.79 -2.80 3.23
N TRP A 206 2.44 -1.74 2.50
CA TRP A 206 3.21 -1.27 1.34
C TRP A 206 4.60 -0.71 1.71
N MET A 207 4.81 -0.36 2.98
CA MET A 207 6.05 0.25 3.44
C MET A 207 7.20 -0.75 3.56
N GLU A 208 6.91 -2.03 3.77
CA GLU A 208 7.94 -3.07 3.72
C GLU A 208 8.71 -3.01 2.40
N ARG A 209 7.98 -2.88 1.28
CA ARG A 209 8.58 -2.78 -0.05
C ARG A 209 9.44 -1.51 -0.21
N TYR A 210 9.03 -0.40 0.41
CA TYR A 210 9.82 0.83 0.42
C TYR A 210 11.14 0.65 1.18
N TYR A 211 11.11 0.09 2.40
CA TYR A 211 12.33 -0.10 3.17
C TYR A 211 13.28 -1.12 2.56
N ARG A 212 12.77 -2.17 1.91
CA ARG A 212 13.60 -3.11 1.15
C ARG A 212 14.40 -2.40 0.08
N VAL A 213 13.79 -1.47 -0.67
CA VAL A 213 14.49 -0.66 -1.67
C VAL A 213 15.44 0.34 -1.00
N ALA A 214 14.97 1.10 -0.01
CA ALA A 214 15.74 2.17 0.62
C ALA A 214 16.97 1.65 1.37
N GLN A 215 16.84 0.50 2.05
CA GLN A 215 17.93 -0.18 2.74
C GLN A 215 18.68 -1.18 1.86
N LYS A 216 18.32 -1.32 0.58
CA LYS A 216 18.91 -2.27 -0.38
C LYS A 216 18.91 -3.73 0.13
N ASP A 217 17.82 -4.13 0.77
CA ASP A 217 17.68 -5.42 1.46
C ASP A 217 18.82 -5.71 2.45
N CYS A 218 19.39 -4.65 3.05
CA CYS A 218 20.39 -4.74 4.12
C CYS A 218 19.78 -4.36 5.47
N CYS A 219 20.29 -4.97 6.54
CA CYS A 219 19.97 -4.60 7.92
C CYS A 219 20.32 -3.12 8.16
N ALA A 220 19.39 -2.35 8.74
CA ALA A 220 19.60 -0.94 9.04
C ALA A 220 20.75 -0.64 10.01
N TYR A 221 21.25 -1.67 10.72
CA TYR A 221 22.30 -1.53 11.73
C TYR A 221 23.64 -2.08 11.28
N CYS A 222 23.69 -3.37 10.93
CA CYS A 222 24.95 -4.03 10.59
C CYS A 222 25.19 -4.18 9.08
N GLY A 223 24.23 -3.81 8.23
CA GLY A 223 24.38 -3.86 6.78
C GLY A 223 24.33 -5.26 6.15
N ILE A 224 24.17 -6.34 6.94
CA ILE A 224 24.08 -7.70 6.37
C ILE A 224 22.86 -7.85 5.48
N ASP A 225 22.94 -8.74 4.47
CA ASP A 225 21.80 -9.11 3.64
C ASP A 225 20.67 -9.70 4.49
N ILE A 226 19.47 -9.17 4.31
CA ILE A 226 18.24 -9.60 4.97
C ILE A 226 17.16 -9.97 3.95
N SER A 227 17.55 -10.21 2.69
CA SER A 227 16.63 -10.55 1.60
C SER A 227 15.78 -11.79 1.94
N GLN A 228 16.39 -12.76 2.63
CA GLN A 228 15.78 -14.03 3.06
C GLN A 228 15.02 -13.96 4.40
N GLY A 229 15.13 -12.87 5.15
CA GLY A 229 14.47 -12.74 6.45
C GLY A 229 14.90 -11.52 7.26
N TYR A 230 13.92 -10.83 7.84
CA TYR A 230 14.14 -9.59 8.60
C TYR A 230 13.04 -9.43 9.66
N HIS A 231 13.29 -8.56 10.63
CA HIS A 231 12.31 -8.08 11.60
C HIS A 231 12.00 -6.61 11.35
N LEU A 232 10.74 -6.22 11.56
CA LEU A 232 10.38 -4.80 11.67
C LEU A 232 10.78 -4.29 13.05
N GLU A 233 11.59 -3.24 13.07
CA GLU A 233 12.25 -2.72 14.26
C GLU A 233 11.92 -1.24 14.48
N HIS A 234 11.84 -0.79 15.74
CA HIS A 234 11.62 0.60 16.14
C HIS A 234 12.92 1.27 16.62
N PRO A 235 13.56 2.15 15.81
CA PRO A 235 14.79 2.84 16.19
C PRO A 235 14.70 3.51 17.56
N ILE A 236 13.59 4.16 17.87
CA ILE A 236 13.22 4.57 19.22
C ILE A 236 12.23 3.53 19.78
N PRO A 237 12.59 2.77 20.83
CA PRO A 237 11.70 1.76 21.40
C PRO A 237 10.39 2.36 21.92
N LEU A 238 9.29 1.62 21.76
CA LEU A 238 7.98 2.03 22.26
C LEU A 238 7.97 2.29 23.77
N SER A 239 8.73 1.50 24.54
CA SER A 239 8.90 1.67 26.00
C SER A 239 9.59 2.97 26.37
N ARG A 240 10.26 3.62 25.42
CA ARG A 240 10.96 4.90 25.59
C ARG A 240 10.27 6.04 24.84
N GLY A 241 8.97 5.91 24.60
CA GLY A 241 8.16 6.93 23.95
C GLY A 241 8.21 6.92 22.42
N GLY A 242 8.89 5.95 21.80
CA GLY A 242 8.87 5.80 20.35
C GLY A 242 7.46 5.56 19.81
N LEU A 243 7.16 6.13 18.65
CA LEU A 243 5.87 5.95 17.98
C LEU A 243 5.87 4.69 17.10
N HIS A 244 4.73 4.02 16.98
CA HIS A 244 4.56 2.92 16.03
C HIS A 244 4.17 3.48 14.65
N CYS A 245 5.11 4.16 14.00
CA CYS A 245 4.92 4.88 12.72
C CYS A 245 6.06 4.61 11.73
N TRP A 246 5.85 5.01 10.49
CA TRP A 246 6.82 4.82 9.40
C TRP A 246 8.14 5.56 9.61
N THR A 247 8.14 6.74 10.26
CA THR A 247 9.39 7.45 10.57
C THR A 247 10.21 6.78 11.66
N ASN A 248 9.61 5.87 12.42
CA ASN A 248 10.24 5.13 13.50
C ASN A 248 10.17 3.62 13.23
N THR A 249 10.22 3.19 11.96
CA THR A 249 10.30 1.76 11.61
C THR A 249 11.38 1.50 10.57
N VAL A 250 12.21 0.47 10.78
CA VAL A 250 13.26 0.01 9.86
C VAL A 250 13.25 -1.51 9.74
N LEU A 251 13.94 -2.07 8.75
CA LEU A 251 14.21 -3.51 8.66
C LEU A 251 15.54 -3.82 9.34
N ALA A 252 15.54 -4.74 10.30
CA ALA A 252 16.74 -5.19 10.97
C ALA A 252 16.86 -6.72 10.89
N CYS A 253 18.09 -7.23 10.88
CA CYS A 253 18.30 -8.67 11.07
C CYS A 253 17.88 -9.08 12.49
N ARG A 254 17.61 -10.37 12.67
CA ARG A 254 17.19 -10.93 13.95
C ARG A 254 18.18 -10.58 15.07
N ASP A 255 19.48 -10.72 14.83
CA ASP A 255 20.50 -10.57 15.86
C ASP A 255 20.65 -9.13 16.32
N CYS A 256 20.69 -8.15 15.39
CA CYS A 256 20.70 -6.74 15.77
C CYS A 256 19.43 -6.31 16.49
N ASN A 257 18.25 -6.74 16.02
CA ASN A 257 16.99 -6.42 16.68
C ASN A 257 16.93 -6.99 18.12
N LEU A 258 17.41 -8.22 18.33
CA LEU A 258 17.48 -8.83 19.66
C LEU A 258 18.53 -8.15 20.56
N SER A 259 19.70 -7.79 20.00
CA SER A 259 20.80 -7.15 20.73
C SER A 259 20.48 -5.70 21.12
N LYS A 260 19.84 -4.93 20.23
CA LYS A 260 19.39 -3.56 20.53
C LYS A 260 18.36 -3.55 21.67
N HIS A 261 17.41 -4.48 21.63
CA HIS A 261 16.38 -4.63 22.67
C HIS A 261 15.63 -3.30 22.97
N THR A 262 15.96 -2.66 24.09
CA THR A 262 15.34 -1.41 24.59
C THR A 262 16.25 -0.19 24.46
N LYS A 263 17.42 -0.33 23.82
CA LYS A 263 18.28 0.80 23.44
C LYS A 263 17.65 1.57 22.27
N THR A 264 17.89 2.87 22.20
CA THR A 264 17.63 3.63 20.95
C THR A 264 18.63 3.20 19.88
N ALA A 265 18.33 3.46 18.60
CA ALA A 265 19.24 3.17 17.50
C ALA A 265 20.58 3.90 17.71
N GLU A 266 20.52 5.14 18.19
CA GLU A 266 21.71 5.92 18.51
C GLU A 266 22.54 5.30 19.62
N GLU A 267 21.93 4.89 20.74
CA GLU A 267 22.63 4.20 21.83
C GLU A 267 23.20 2.84 21.39
N PHE A 268 22.49 2.15 20.50
CA PHE A 268 22.93 0.87 19.97
C PHE A 268 24.14 1.02 19.05
N LEU A 269 24.15 2.06 18.19
CA LEU A 269 25.25 2.33 17.25
C LEU A 269 26.47 2.99 17.90
N LYS A 270 26.28 3.73 19.01
CA LYS A 270 27.38 4.36 19.76
C LYS A 270 28.12 3.39 20.68
N GLY A 271 27.60 2.18 20.91
CA GLY A 271 28.25 1.15 21.70
C GLY A 271 28.99 0.15 20.82
N VAL A 272 30.29 0.40 20.60
CA VAL A 272 31.28 -0.70 20.45
C VAL A 272 31.53 -1.28 21.84
#